data_AF-A0A3P8YHG4-F1
#
_entry.id   AF-A0A3P8YHG4-F1
#
_cell.length_a   1.000
_cell.length_b   1.000
_cell.length_c   1.000
_cell.angle_alpha   90.00
_cell.angle_beta   90.00
_cell.angle_gamma   90.00
#
_symmetry.space_group_name_H-M   'P 1'
#
loop_
_entity.id
_entity.type
_entity.pdbx_description
1 polymer ?
#
loop_
_entity_poly.entity_id
_entity_poly.type
_entity_poly.pdbx_seq_one_letter_code
_entity_poly.pdbx_strand_id
1 'polypeptide(L)'
;MDPSSWSGSESPAEDMERLSDSADKPMDNDAEGVWSPDIEQSFQEALAIYPPCGRRKIILSDEGKMYGRNELIARYIKLRTGKTRTRKQVSSHIQVLARKKVREISAAIKVSSHIQVLARRKSREFHSKLKVTSMDQTVKDKALQSMASMSSAQIVSATAIHNKLGLPGIPRPSFPGAAGFWQGMISTGQPGSSQDIKPFAQQAYPIQPAVTTTISSYEPTSDPAPTVPAWQGRSIGTSKLRLVEFSAFLEQQRDPDSYNKHLFVHIGQTNHSYSDALLESVDIRQIYDKFPEKKGGLKELFGKGPQNSFFLIKFWADLNCSIQDDVGSFYGVTSQYESSENMTITCSTKVCSFGKQVVEKVETEYARFENGRFVYRISRSPMCEYMINFIHKLKHLPEKYMMNSVLENFTILLVVTNRDTQETLLCMACVFEVSNSEHGAQHHIYRLVKE
;
A
#
# COMPACT_ATOMS: atom_id res chain seq x y z
N MET A 1 56.39 -60.00 -69.24
CA MET A 1 56.91 -61.37 -69.11
C MET A 1 57.10 -61.62 -67.64
N ASP A 2 56.18 -62.38 -67.04
CA ASP A 2 56.44 -63.21 -65.86
C ASP A 2 57.01 -64.56 -66.37
N PRO A 3 57.65 -65.44 -65.55
CA PRO A 3 57.31 -65.68 -64.13
C PRO A 3 58.41 -66.12 -63.14
N SER A 4 57.98 -66.37 -61.88
CA SER A 4 58.49 -67.34 -60.88
C SER A 4 59.87 -67.09 -60.23
N SER A 5 60.03 -67.13 -58.90
CA SER A 5 59.68 -68.26 -58.02
C SER A 5 59.27 -67.91 -56.56
N TRP A 6 58.52 -68.80 -55.92
CA TRP A 6 57.98 -68.73 -54.54
C TRP A 6 58.97 -69.03 -53.41
N SER A 7 58.61 -68.62 -52.18
CA SER A 7 58.76 -69.40 -50.93
C SER A 7 57.89 -68.81 -49.79
N GLY A 8 57.14 -69.63 -49.04
CA GLY A 8 56.61 -69.29 -47.71
C GLY A 8 55.10 -69.43 -47.47
N SER A 9 54.66 -70.66 -47.13
CA SER A 9 53.56 -71.05 -46.20
C SER A 9 52.32 -70.13 -46.08
N GLU A 10 51.14 -70.49 -46.61
CA GLU A 10 50.16 -71.50 -46.14
C GLU A 10 48.94 -70.85 -45.46
N SER A 11 47.74 -71.27 -45.89
CA SER A 11 46.47 -70.56 -45.67
C SER A 11 45.39 -71.53 -45.10
N PRO A 12 44.05 -71.31 -45.26
CA PRO A 12 43.23 -70.79 -44.16
C PRO A 12 42.04 -71.71 -43.81
N ALA A 13 41.30 -71.39 -42.74
CA ALA A 13 39.87 -71.72 -42.63
C ALA A 13 39.17 -70.87 -41.56
N GLU A 14 37.94 -70.46 -41.87
CA GLU A 14 37.00 -69.79 -40.98
C GLU A 14 36.13 -70.85 -40.26
N ASP A 15 35.70 -70.56 -39.03
CA ASP A 15 34.28 -70.32 -38.70
C ASP A 15 33.86 -70.78 -37.27
N MET A 16 32.79 -70.14 -36.77
CA MET A 16 31.85 -70.55 -35.74
C MET A 16 32.05 -70.12 -34.26
N GLU A 17 31.30 -69.07 -33.93
CA GLU A 17 30.65 -68.75 -32.64
C GLU A 17 31.48 -68.59 -31.34
N ARG A 18 31.55 -67.33 -30.86
CA ARG A 18 30.92 -67.01 -29.55
C ARG A 18 30.56 -65.53 -29.36
N LEU A 19 29.28 -65.33 -29.03
CA LEU A 19 28.66 -64.07 -28.62
C LEU A 19 29.04 -63.71 -27.17
N SER A 20 29.73 -62.58 -26.95
CA SER A 20 29.66 -61.82 -25.69
C SER A 20 30.30 -60.42 -25.82
N ASP A 21 29.51 -59.46 -26.27
CA ASP A 21 29.75 -58.02 -26.07
C ASP A 21 29.28 -57.58 -24.66
N SER A 22 29.62 -56.37 -24.23
CA SER A 22 29.23 -55.66 -23.00
C SER A 22 30.12 -55.80 -21.75
N ALA A 23 31.20 -55.00 -21.70
CA ALA A 23 31.77 -54.52 -20.45
C ALA A 23 32.54 -53.18 -20.61
N ASP A 24 31.82 -52.06 -20.77
CA ASP A 24 32.17 -50.82 -20.04
C ASP A 24 31.01 -49.81 -20.07
N LYS A 25 30.60 -49.34 -18.89
CA LYS A 25 29.52 -48.34 -18.72
C LYS A 25 30.05 -47.05 -18.10
N PRO A 26 30.13 -45.96 -18.87
CA PRO A 26 29.90 -44.63 -18.36
C PRO A 26 28.39 -44.31 -18.48
N MET A 27 27.67 -44.32 -17.35
CA MET A 27 26.29 -43.79 -17.30
C MET A 27 26.33 -42.26 -17.19
N ASP A 28 26.25 -41.58 -18.32
CA ASP A 28 25.39 -40.39 -18.58
C ASP A 28 25.78 -39.77 -19.93
N ASN A 29 24.92 -39.88 -20.95
CA ASN A 29 25.17 -39.26 -22.25
C ASN A 29 23.90 -38.70 -22.94
N ASP A 30 22.92 -38.28 -22.15
CA ASP A 30 21.70 -37.59 -22.64
C ASP A 30 21.88 -36.05 -22.73
N ALA A 31 23.11 -35.53 -22.61
CA ALA A 31 23.37 -34.12 -22.30
C ALA A 31 23.93 -33.22 -23.44
N GLU A 32 24.33 -33.72 -24.61
CA GLU A 32 24.59 -32.85 -25.79
C GLU A 32 23.31 -32.55 -26.59
N GLY A 33 22.35 -31.93 -25.89
CA GLY A 33 21.24 -31.25 -26.55
C GLY A 33 21.72 -30.10 -27.44
N VAL A 34 20.85 -29.63 -28.34
CA VAL A 34 21.14 -28.49 -29.26
C VAL A 34 21.55 -27.21 -28.51
N TRP A 35 21.26 -27.10 -27.21
CA TRP A 35 21.65 -26.00 -26.33
C TRP A 35 22.50 -26.53 -25.15
N SER A 36 23.75 -26.87 -25.44
CA SER A 36 24.76 -27.19 -24.42
C SER A 36 25.12 -25.93 -23.60
N PRO A 37 25.63 -26.06 -22.35
CA PRO A 37 25.78 -24.91 -21.44
C PRO A 37 26.66 -23.75 -21.97
N ASP A 38 27.71 -24.08 -22.72
CA ASP A 38 28.59 -23.15 -23.44
C ASP A 38 27.84 -22.32 -24.50
N ILE A 39 26.90 -22.95 -25.21
CA ILE A 39 26.05 -22.32 -26.21
C ILE A 39 24.96 -21.49 -25.55
N GLU A 40 24.35 -21.97 -24.47
CA GLU A 40 23.33 -21.24 -23.72
C GLU A 40 23.93 -19.95 -23.14
N GLN A 41 25.11 -20.01 -22.50
CA GLN A 41 25.82 -18.82 -22.01
C GLN A 41 26.08 -17.82 -23.14
N SER A 42 26.64 -18.29 -24.26
CA SER A 42 26.91 -17.44 -25.43
C SER A 42 25.64 -16.86 -26.08
N PHE A 43 24.51 -17.56 -25.96
CA PHE A 43 23.20 -17.08 -26.40
C PHE A 43 22.65 -15.99 -25.48
N GLN A 44 22.75 -16.14 -24.16
CA GLN A 44 22.31 -15.12 -23.19
C GLN A 44 23.10 -13.82 -23.34
N GLU A 45 24.43 -13.89 -23.49
CA GLU A 45 25.26 -12.72 -23.79
C GLU A 45 24.84 -12.04 -25.10
N ALA A 46 24.57 -12.82 -26.16
CA ALA A 46 24.10 -12.29 -27.43
C ALA A 46 22.72 -11.61 -27.32
N LEU A 47 21.84 -12.06 -26.40
CA LEU A 47 20.57 -11.38 -26.15
C LEU A 47 20.75 -10.00 -25.51
N ALA A 48 21.78 -9.82 -24.67
CA ALA A 48 22.11 -8.54 -24.05
C ALA A 48 22.75 -7.56 -25.06
N ILE A 49 23.66 -8.04 -25.91
CA ILE A 49 24.32 -7.25 -26.96
C ILE A 49 23.32 -6.84 -28.06
N TYR A 50 22.38 -7.72 -28.40
CA TYR A 50 21.36 -7.47 -29.43
C TYR A 50 19.96 -7.45 -28.79
N PRO A 51 19.52 -6.35 -28.17
CA PRO A 51 18.18 -6.24 -27.57
C PRO A 51 17.04 -6.38 -28.60
N PRO A 52 15.78 -6.54 -28.19
CA PRO A 52 14.63 -6.71 -29.10
C PRO A 52 14.26 -5.39 -29.82
N CYS A 53 14.92 -5.09 -30.95
CA CYS A 53 14.78 -3.85 -31.75
C CYS A 53 13.46 -3.71 -32.57
N GLY A 54 12.30 -4.09 -32.01
CA GLY A 54 10.97 -3.82 -32.58
C GLY A 54 10.83 -4.05 -34.10
N ARG A 55 10.44 -3.01 -34.84
CA ARG A 55 10.31 -3.00 -36.32
C ARG A 55 11.43 -2.19 -37.01
N ARG A 56 12.68 -2.21 -36.52
CA ARG A 56 13.83 -1.64 -37.24
C ARG A 56 14.97 -2.65 -37.33
N LYS A 57 15.46 -2.86 -38.56
CA LYS A 57 16.62 -3.73 -38.84
C LYS A 57 17.90 -2.94 -38.58
N ILE A 58 18.82 -3.50 -37.81
CA ILE A 58 20.19 -2.99 -37.72
C ILE A 58 20.89 -3.36 -39.04
N ILE A 59 21.57 -2.39 -39.65
CA ILE A 59 22.36 -2.57 -40.87
C ILE A 59 23.82 -2.59 -40.45
N LEU A 60 24.57 -3.61 -40.87
CA LEU A 60 26.02 -3.68 -40.73
C LEU A 60 26.64 -3.58 -42.13
N SER A 61 27.60 -2.68 -42.30
CA SER A 61 27.95 -2.10 -43.61
C SER A 61 29.23 -2.66 -44.23
N ASP A 62 29.79 -3.75 -43.69
CA ASP A 62 31.15 -4.22 -44.02
C ASP A 62 31.21 -5.28 -45.13
N GLU A 63 30.15 -6.07 -45.37
CA GLU A 63 30.13 -7.11 -46.42
C GLU A 63 28.89 -7.06 -47.36
N GLY A 64 28.08 -6.00 -47.30
CA GLY A 64 26.90 -5.84 -48.18
C GLY A 64 25.74 -6.82 -47.93
N LYS A 65 25.84 -7.71 -46.93
CA LYS A 65 24.77 -8.65 -46.53
C LYS A 65 23.95 -8.11 -45.36
N MET A 66 22.63 -8.07 -45.52
CA MET A 66 21.71 -7.72 -44.44
C MET A 66 21.55 -8.88 -43.44
N TYR A 67 22.01 -8.71 -42.20
CA TYR A 67 21.82 -9.66 -41.11
C TYR A 67 20.70 -9.21 -40.15
N GLY A 68 19.71 -10.07 -39.90
CA GLY A 68 18.71 -9.85 -38.86
C GLY A 68 19.22 -10.21 -37.46
N ARG A 69 18.54 -9.72 -36.41
CA ARG A 69 18.89 -9.97 -34.99
C ARG A 69 19.22 -11.44 -34.68
N ASN A 70 18.39 -12.37 -35.14
CA ASN A 70 18.57 -13.79 -34.85
C ASN A 70 19.70 -14.45 -35.68
N GLU A 71 20.18 -13.77 -36.73
CA GLU A 71 21.39 -14.15 -37.50
C GLU A 71 22.65 -13.57 -36.84
N LEU A 72 22.59 -12.37 -36.26
CA LEU A 72 23.65 -11.79 -35.44
C LEU A 72 23.90 -12.64 -34.17
N ILE A 73 22.84 -13.07 -33.48
CA ILE A 73 22.92 -14.00 -32.34
C ILE A 73 23.56 -15.34 -32.77
N ALA A 74 23.14 -15.90 -33.91
CA ALA A 74 23.75 -17.11 -34.46
C ALA A 74 25.24 -16.95 -34.79
N ARG A 75 25.64 -15.80 -35.37
CA ARG A 75 27.04 -15.46 -35.66
C ARG A 75 27.87 -15.32 -34.38
N TYR A 76 27.30 -14.68 -33.34
CA TYR A 76 27.96 -14.52 -32.04
C TYR A 76 28.21 -15.87 -31.35
N ILE A 77 27.20 -16.74 -31.29
CA ILE A 77 27.35 -18.12 -30.78
C ILE A 77 28.47 -18.85 -31.52
N LYS A 78 28.48 -18.79 -32.86
CA LYS A 78 29.53 -19.45 -33.66
C LYS A 78 30.91 -18.86 -33.39
N LEU A 79 31.03 -17.54 -33.25
CA LEU A 79 32.28 -16.86 -32.95
C LEU A 79 32.84 -17.25 -31.57
N ARG A 80 31.97 -17.41 -30.57
CA ARG A 80 32.37 -17.65 -29.17
C ARG A 80 32.55 -19.12 -28.80
N THR A 81 31.80 -20.02 -29.42
CA THR A 81 31.81 -21.48 -29.11
C THR A 81 32.40 -22.35 -30.21
N GLY A 82 32.62 -21.81 -31.42
CA GLY A 82 32.90 -22.58 -32.63
C GLY A 82 31.69 -23.39 -33.17
N LYS A 83 30.75 -23.78 -32.30
CA LYS A 83 29.57 -24.58 -32.64
C LYS A 83 28.57 -23.72 -33.43
N THR A 84 28.19 -24.19 -34.63
CA THR A 84 27.25 -23.45 -35.48
C THR A 84 25.81 -23.64 -35.01
N ARG A 85 25.04 -22.54 -34.91
CA ARG A 85 23.59 -22.55 -34.69
C ARG A 85 22.90 -21.74 -35.78
N THR A 86 21.74 -22.21 -36.24
CA THR A 86 20.98 -21.55 -37.30
C THR A 86 20.04 -20.48 -36.72
N ARG A 87 19.72 -19.46 -37.53
CA ARG A 87 18.64 -18.49 -37.26
C ARG A 87 17.33 -19.16 -36.82
N LYS A 88 16.98 -20.31 -37.41
CA LYS A 88 15.76 -21.07 -37.10
C LYS A 88 15.83 -21.68 -35.71
N GLN A 89 16.95 -22.30 -35.33
CA GLN A 89 17.18 -22.81 -33.96
C GLN A 89 17.12 -21.68 -32.93
N VAL A 90 17.82 -20.55 -33.16
CA VAL A 90 17.78 -19.35 -32.31
C VAL A 90 16.35 -18.83 -32.14
N SER A 91 15.58 -18.76 -33.23
CA SER A 91 14.18 -18.30 -33.20
C SER A 91 13.25 -19.26 -32.46
N SER A 92 13.45 -20.57 -32.62
CA SER A 92 12.70 -21.61 -31.90
C SER A 92 12.95 -21.52 -30.40
N HIS A 93 14.22 -21.38 -29.98
CA HIS A 93 14.60 -21.28 -28.57
C HIS A 93 14.00 -20.06 -27.87
N ILE A 94 14.05 -18.88 -28.52
CA ILE A 94 13.36 -17.67 -28.04
C ILE A 94 11.86 -17.92 -27.86
N GLN A 95 11.20 -18.64 -28.78
CA GLN A 95 9.78 -18.98 -28.65
C GLN A 95 9.50 -19.99 -27.53
N VAL A 96 10.38 -20.97 -27.31
CA VAL A 96 10.28 -21.93 -26.19
C VAL A 96 10.40 -21.20 -24.85
N LEU A 97 11.39 -20.32 -24.69
CA LEU A 97 11.58 -19.50 -23.50
C LEU A 97 10.37 -18.57 -23.25
N ALA A 98 9.86 -17.90 -24.28
CA ALA A 98 8.66 -17.07 -24.16
C ALA A 98 7.42 -17.89 -23.75
N ARG A 99 7.20 -19.08 -24.34
CA ARG A 99 6.10 -19.98 -23.96
C ARG A 99 6.27 -20.55 -22.56
N LYS A 100 7.49 -20.80 -22.10
CA LYS A 100 7.80 -21.23 -20.73
C LYS A 100 7.44 -20.12 -19.72
N LYS A 101 7.89 -18.87 -19.94
CA LYS A 101 7.55 -17.72 -19.10
C LYS A 101 6.03 -17.47 -19.03
N VAL A 102 5.30 -17.61 -20.14
CA VAL A 102 3.82 -17.52 -20.16
C VAL A 102 3.15 -18.65 -19.36
N ARG A 103 3.66 -19.89 -19.44
CA ARG A 103 3.14 -21.02 -18.65
C ARG A 103 3.40 -20.84 -17.16
N GLU A 104 4.58 -20.36 -16.78
CA GLU A 104 4.95 -20.06 -15.38
C GLU A 104 4.05 -18.96 -14.80
N ILE A 105 3.81 -17.87 -15.55
CA ILE A 105 2.85 -16.82 -15.17
C ILE A 105 1.44 -17.40 -15.00
N SER A 106 0.96 -18.23 -15.94
CA SER A 106 -0.36 -18.87 -15.84
C SER A 106 -0.47 -19.83 -14.64
N ALA A 107 0.59 -20.56 -14.32
CA ALA A 107 0.66 -21.44 -13.16
C ALA A 107 0.65 -20.64 -11.84
N ALA A 108 1.44 -19.57 -11.74
CA ALA A 108 1.47 -18.68 -10.59
C ALA A 108 0.10 -18.03 -10.33
N ILE A 109 -0.61 -17.58 -11.38
CA ILE A 109 -1.97 -17.05 -11.29
C ILE A 109 -2.95 -18.12 -10.76
N LYS A 110 -2.87 -19.37 -11.23
CA LYS A 110 -3.72 -20.47 -10.75
C LYS A 110 -3.45 -20.81 -9.28
N VAL A 111 -2.18 -20.87 -8.86
CA VAL A 111 -1.79 -21.11 -7.46
C VAL A 111 -2.26 -19.96 -6.57
N SER A 112 -2.07 -18.71 -6.98
CA SER A 112 -2.58 -17.52 -6.27
C SER A 112 -4.11 -17.57 -6.10
N SER A 113 -4.85 -17.89 -7.16
CA SER A 113 -6.31 -18.08 -7.11
C SER A 113 -6.72 -19.18 -6.13
N HIS A 114 -6.03 -20.33 -6.12
CA HIS A 114 -6.31 -21.42 -5.19
C HIS A 114 -6.05 -21.02 -3.73
N ILE A 115 -4.93 -20.33 -3.46
CA ILE A 115 -4.59 -19.79 -2.13
C ILE A 115 -5.65 -18.77 -1.68
N GLN A 116 -6.14 -17.90 -2.56
CA GLN A 116 -7.23 -16.97 -2.26
C GLN A 116 -8.56 -17.69 -1.92
N VAL A 117 -8.90 -18.79 -2.61
CA VAL A 117 -10.08 -19.61 -2.29
C VAL A 117 -9.93 -20.28 -0.92
N LEU A 118 -8.76 -20.83 -0.61
CA LEU A 118 -8.48 -21.43 0.71
C LEU A 118 -8.55 -20.38 1.83
N ALA A 119 -7.95 -19.20 1.63
CA ALA A 119 -8.02 -18.08 2.58
C ALA A 119 -9.46 -17.59 2.80
N ARG A 120 -10.27 -17.48 1.73
CA ARG A 120 -11.71 -17.14 1.82
C ARG A 120 -12.52 -18.22 2.52
N ARG A 121 -12.19 -19.51 2.36
CA ARG A 121 -12.84 -20.62 3.10
C ARG A 121 -12.51 -20.53 4.60
N LYS A 122 -11.24 -20.42 4.96
CA LYS A 122 -10.77 -20.30 6.36
C LYS A 122 -11.31 -19.05 7.07
N SER A 123 -11.40 -17.92 6.36
CA SER A 123 -11.97 -16.67 6.89
C SER A 123 -13.48 -16.77 7.19
N ARG A 124 -14.24 -17.50 6.36
CA ARG A 124 -15.68 -17.75 6.61
C ARG A 124 -15.89 -18.66 7.82
N GLU A 125 -15.07 -19.70 7.96
CA GLU A 125 -15.12 -20.61 9.11
C GLU A 125 -14.76 -19.92 10.44
N PHE A 126 -13.80 -18.99 10.40
CA PHE A 126 -13.47 -18.15 11.56
C PHE A 126 -14.63 -17.21 11.93
N HIS A 127 -15.26 -16.56 10.94
CA HIS A 127 -16.43 -15.70 11.17
C HIS A 127 -17.65 -16.47 11.70
N SER A 128 -17.92 -17.70 11.22
CA SER A 128 -19.02 -18.50 11.75
C SER A 128 -18.78 -18.91 13.20
N LYS A 129 -17.56 -19.34 13.55
CA LYS A 129 -17.17 -19.62 14.95
C LYS A 129 -17.33 -18.40 15.85
N LEU A 130 -16.86 -17.22 15.42
CA LEU A 130 -16.99 -15.97 16.18
C LEU A 130 -18.46 -15.51 16.35
N LYS A 131 -19.31 -15.76 15.36
CA LYS A 131 -20.73 -15.38 15.41
C LYS A 131 -21.53 -16.27 16.35
N VAL A 132 -21.20 -17.58 16.42
CA VAL A 132 -21.82 -18.51 17.38
C VAL A 132 -21.48 -18.11 18.81
N THR A 133 -20.20 -17.88 19.13
CA THR A 133 -19.78 -17.48 20.49
C THR A 133 -20.34 -16.13 20.91
N SER A 134 -20.47 -15.18 19.97
CA SER A 134 -21.12 -13.88 20.21
C SER A 134 -22.60 -14.02 20.53
N MET A 135 -23.33 -14.95 19.89
CA MET A 135 -24.75 -15.15 20.14
C MET A 135 -25.01 -15.75 21.53
N ASP A 136 -24.23 -16.77 21.93
CA ASP A 136 -24.28 -17.35 23.28
C ASP A 136 -24.01 -16.30 24.38
N GLN A 137 -23.07 -15.38 24.14
CA GLN A 137 -22.78 -14.30 25.08
C GLN A 137 -23.99 -13.36 25.23
N THR A 138 -24.62 -12.92 24.13
CA THR A 138 -25.80 -12.04 24.21
C THR A 138 -27.02 -12.69 24.88
N VAL A 139 -27.14 -14.02 24.86
CA VAL A 139 -28.19 -14.74 25.58
C VAL A 139 -27.89 -14.80 27.08
N LYS A 140 -26.63 -15.05 27.47
CA LYS A 140 -26.18 -15.01 28.88
C LYS A 140 -26.32 -13.62 29.49
N ASP A 141 -25.93 -12.57 28.75
CA ASP A 141 -26.00 -11.20 29.23
C ASP A 141 -27.46 -10.77 29.46
N LYS A 142 -28.38 -11.13 28.55
CA LYS A 142 -29.83 -10.91 28.75
C LYS A 142 -30.41 -11.67 29.95
N ALA A 143 -29.92 -12.90 30.21
CA ALA A 143 -30.35 -13.66 31.38
C ALA A 143 -29.90 -13.02 32.70
N LEU A 144 -28.65 -12.53 32.78
CA LEU A 144 -28.16 -11.77 33.93
C LEU A 144 -28.94 -10.47 34.14
N GLN A 145 -29.24 -9.75 33.06
CA GLN A 145 -29.94 -8.47 33.14
C GLN A 145 -31.40 -8.62 33.59
N SER A 146 -32.04 -9.76 33.29
CA SER A 146 -33.36 -10.13 33.81
C SER A 146 -33.35 -10.47 35.32
N MET A 147 -32.26 -11.04 35.83
CA MET A 147 -32.10 -11.28 37.27
C MET A 147 -31.84 -9.98 38.05
N ALA A 148 -31.16 -9.01 37.43
CA ALA A 148 -30.87 -7.70 38.04
C ALA A 148 -32.09 -6.77 38.17
N SER A 149 -33.21 -7.08 37.50
CA SER A 149 -34.44 -6.26 37.54
C SER A 149 -35.48 -6.66 38.59
N MET A 150 -35.23 -7.69 39.42
CA MET A 150 -36.13 -8.01 40.54
C MET A 150 -35.84 -7.12 41.76
N SER A 151 -36.91 -6.48 42.28
CA SER A 151 -36.84 -5.65 43.48
C SER A 151 -36.78 -6.53 44.74
N SER A 152 -36.03 -6.06 45.75
CA SER A 152 -35.73 -6.78 47.01
C SER A 152 -36.97 -7.14 47.86
N ALA A 153 -38.15 -6.61 47.54
CA ALA A 153 -39.41 -6.92 48.21
C ALA A 153 -39.99 -8.31 47.86
N GLN A 154 -39.51 -8.99 46.81
CA GLN A 154 -40.07 -10.29 46.37
C GLN A 154 -39.38 -11.52 46.97
N ILE A 155 -38.36 -11.34 47.81
CA ILE A 155 -37.53 -12.44 48.35
C ILE A 155 -38.10 -13.02 49.68
N VAL A 156 -38.99 -12.30 50.37
CA VAL A 156 -39.61 -12.75 51.63
C VAL A 156 -41.07 -13.18 51.44
N SER A 157 -41.29 -14.20 50.61
CA SER A 157 -42.52 -15.04 50.56
C SER A 157 -42.33 -16.24 49.62
N ALA A 158 -41.34 -17.09 49.90
CA ALA A 158 -41.07 -18.31 49.13
C ALA A 158 -41.48 -19.58 49.90
N THR A 159 -42.78 -19.86 49.96
CA THR A 159 -43.32 -21.17 50.39
C THR A 159 -44.19 -21.76 49.28
N ALA A 160 -43.70 -22.88 48.71
CA ALA A 160 -44.32 -23.61 47.58
C ALA A 160 -44.37 -22.76 46.27
N ILE A 161 -44.43 -23.30 45.06
CA ILE A 161 -45.19 -24.47 44.58
C ILE A 161 -44.41 -25.30 43.55
N HIS A 162 -44.82 -26.57 43.45
CA HIS A 162 -44.29 -27.60 42.58
C HIS A 162 -44.78 -27.53 41.11
N ASN A 163 -44.09 -28.26 40.24
CA ASN A 163 -44.63 -29.07 39.13
C ASN A 163 -45.85 -28.62 38.28
N LYS A 164 -45.55 -28.38 36.98
CA LYS A 164 -45.88 -29.29 35.86
C LYS A 164 -47.37 -29.53 35.44
N LEU A 165 -47.64 -29.22 34.16
CA LEU A 165 -48.73 -29.72 33.28
C LEU A 165 -50.20 -29.34 33.60
N GLY A 166 -50.93 -28.83 32.59
CA GLY A 166 -52.40 -29.01 32.49
C GLY A 166 -53.24 -27.77 32.13
N LEU A 167 -53.92 -27.83 30.98
CA LEU A 167 -55.05 -27.00 30.51
C LEU A 167 -56.34 -27.24 31.36
N PRO A 168 -57.53 -26.64 31.08
CA PRO A 168 -57.90 -25.25 30.71
C PRO A 168 -59.20 -24.71 31.40
N GLY A 169 -59.58 -23.43 31.18
CA GLY A 169 -60.92 -22.85 31.52
C GLY A 169 -61.09 -22.41 32.99
N ILE A 170 -62.01 -21.55 33.43
CA ILE A 170 -63.33 -21.04 32.98
C ILE A 170 -63.52 -19.56 33.49
N PRO A 171 -64.41 -18.69 32.96
CA PRO A 171 -64.35 -17.22 33.17
C PRO A 171 -65.33 -16.60 34.22
N ARG A 172 -65.02 -15.35 34.66
CA ARG A 172 -65.85 -14.21 35.20
C ARG A 172 -67.14 -14.48 36.02
N PRO A 173 -67.48 -13.68 37.09
CA PRO A 173 -67.82 -12.24 36.90
C PRO A 173 -67.71 -11.23 38.11
N SER A 174 -67.97 -9.95 37.78
CA SER A 174 -68.39 -8.71 38.51
C SER A 174 -68.60 -8.55 40.05
N PHE A 175 -68.05 -7.43 40.61
CA PHE A 175 -68.58 -6.37 41.57
C PHE A 175 -69.42 -6.76 42.84
N PRO A 176 -69.72 -5.89 43.87
CA PRO A 176 -69.51 -4.43 44.07
C PRO A 176 -69.02 -3.93 45.49
N GLY A 177 -69.02 -2.61 45.74
CA GLY A 177 -68.99 -1.92 47.07
C GLY A 177 -67.67 -1.19 47.43
N ALA A 178 -67.54 0.15 47.52
CA ALA A 178 -68.11 1.15 48.46
C ALA A 178 -67.62 1.00 49.92
N ALA A 179 -67.13 2.01 50.69
CA ALA A 179 -66.70 3.42 50.48
C ALA A 179 -65.87 3.84 51.74
N GLY A 180 -65.17 4.99 51.90
CA GLY A 180 -64.91 6.19 51.08
C GLY A 180 -64.90 7.48 51.97
N PHE A 181 -63.84 8.32 51.96
CA PHE A 181 -63.77 9.56 52.79
C PHE A 181 -63.03 10.76 52.12
N TRP A 182 -63.22 11.94 52.73
CA TRP A 182 -63.26 13.29 52.14
C TRP A 182 -61.97 14.00 51.68
N GLN A 183 -62.17 14.86 50.66
CA GLN A 183 -61.64 16.22 50.39
C GLN A 183 -60.19 16.54 49.94
N GLY A 184 -60.13 17.33 48.85
CA GLY A 184 -58.99 18.19 48.49
C GLY A 184 -59.04 18.73 47.04
N MET A 185 -59.37 20.02 46.85
CA MET A 185 -59.16 20.75 45.58
C MET A 185 -57.65 20.82 45.25
N ILE A 186 -57.14 21.07 44.03
CA ILE A 186 -57.54 22.04 42.99
C ILE A 186 -57.10 21.59 41.57
N SER A 187 -57.51 22.34 40.54
CA SER A 187 -57.65 21.89 39.14
C SER A 187 -56.40 21.72 38.26
N THR A 188 -56.59 20.86 37.27
CA THR A 188 -55.82 20.68 36.02
C THR A 188 -56.04 21.81 34.99
N GLY A 189 -55.17 21.92 33.98
CA GLY A 189 -55.42 22.72 32.76
C GLY A 189 -54.24 22.78 31.78
N GLN A 190 -54.36 22.12 30.62
CA GLN A 190 -53.36 22.09 29.52
C GLN A 190 -54.06 22.49 28.18
N PRO A 191 -53.44 22.32 26.99
CA PRO A 191 -52.79 23.32 26.12
C PRO A 191 -53.63 23.86 24.93
N GLY A 192 -53.07 24.78 24.11
CA GLY A 192 -53.65 25.10 22.77
C GLY A 192 -52.99 26.18 21.88
N SER A 193 -52.13 25.76 20.94
CA SER A 193 -52.00 26.20 19.52
C SER A 193 -51.82 27.68 19.03
N SER A 194 -50.65 27.92 18.41
CA SER A 194 -50.43 28.34 16.99
C SER A 194 -50.25 29.82 16.53
N GLN A 195 -49.36 29.92 15.52
CA GLN A 195 -49.09 30.95 14.48
C GLN A 195 -48.04 32.06 14.67
N ASP A 196 -47.31 32.27 13.56
CA ASP A 196 -46.13 33.13 13.33
C ASP A 196 -46.44 34.62 13.13
N ILE A 197 -45.41 35.47 13.28
CA ILE A 197 -44.93 36.49 12.28
C ILE A 197 -44.01 37.53 12.97
N LYS A 198 -42.89 37.83 12.30
CA LYS A 198 -41.99 39.01 12.43
C LYS A 198 -41.52 39.37 11.00
N PRO A 199 -40.89 40.53 10.69
CA PRO A 199 -40.67 41.76 11.47
C PRO A 199 -41.06 43.07 10.73
N PHE A 200 -40.93 44.23 11.38
CA PHE A 200 -40.76 45.56 10.77
C PHE A 200 -39.96 46.41 11.79
N ALA A 201 -38.71 46.84 11.55
CA ALA A 201 -38.21 47.87 10.64
C ALA A 201 -38.57 49.32 11.09
N GLN A 202 -37.55 50.06 11.54
CA GLN A 202 -37.56 51.52 11.72
C GLN A 202 -36.27 52.11 11.13
N GLN A 203 -36.38 53.26 10.46
CA GLN A 203 -35.28 54.02 9.84
C GLN A 203 -35.63 55.53 9.81
N ALA A 204 -34.63 56.35 9.42
CA ALA A 204 -34.60 57.82 9.32
C ALA A 204 -34.42 58.56 10.67
N TYR A 205 -33.65 59.66 10.76
CA TYR A 205 -33.34 60.67 9.74
C TYR A 205 -31.84 61.03 9.57
N PRO A 206 -31.45 61.70 8.45
CA PRO A 206 -30.07 62.10 8.13
C PRO A 206 -29.77 63.57 8.47
N ILE A 207 -28.48 63.95 8.40
CA ILE A 207 -28.01 65.35 8.38
C ILE A 207 -26.99 65.54 7.25
N GLN A 208 -27.12 66.65 6.52
CA GLN A 208 -26.24 67.19 5.47
C GLN A 208 -26.25 68.74 5.62
N PRO A 209 -25.37 69.50 4.94
CA PRO A 209 -23.98 69.21 4.55
C PRO A 209 -23.03 70.37 4.99
N ALA A 210 -21.73 70.22 4.77
CA ALA A 210 -20.79 71.35 4.70
C ALA A 210 -19.94 71.22 3.43
N VAL A 211 -19.76 72.32 2.71
CA VAL A 211 -19.18 72.34 1.35
C VAL A 211 -17.84 73.06 1.38
N THR A 212 -16.77 72.40 0.92
CA THR A 212 -15.56 73.05 0.40
C THR A 212 -14.93 72.21 -0.70
N THR A 213 -14.36 72.89 -1.68
CA THR A 213 -14.09 72.40 -3.04
C THR A 213 -12.67 71.85 -3.24
N THR A 214 -12.59 70.71 -3.94
CA THR A 214 -11.56 70.29 -4.93
C THR A 214 -10.07 70.63 -4.71
N ILE A 215 -9.19 69.62 -4.78
CA ILE A 215 -8.16 69.46 -5.85
C ILE A 215 -7.39 68.11 -5.70
N SER A 216 -7.20 67.43 -6.84
CA SER A 216 -6.22 66.39 -7.22
C SER A 216 -5.79 65.23 -6.27
N SER A 217 -6.20 64.03 -6.68
CA SER A 217 -5.35 62.84 -6.95
C SER A 217 -4.23 62.44 -5.97
N TYR A 218 -4.52 61.48 -5.09
CA TYR A 218 -3.70 60.26 -4.95
C TYR A 218 -4.55 59.14 -4.31
N GLU A 219 -4.48 57.92 -4.85
CA GLU A 219 -5.05 56.75 -4.20
C GLU A 219 -4.23 56.42 -2.93
N PRO A 220 -4.86 56.13 -1.78
CA PRO A 220 -4.20 55.32 -0.76
C PRO A 220 -4.06 53.90 -1.34
N THR A 221 -2.82 53.47 -1.56
CA THR A 221 -2.51 52.11 -2.01
C THR A 221 -3.25 51.10 -1.15
N SER A 222 -4.04 50.24 -1.80
CA SER A 222 -4.72 49.11 -1.15
C SER A 222 -3.76 48.34 -0.26
N ASP A 223 -4.17 48.08 0.99
CA ASP A 223 -3.52 47.05 1.81
C ASP A 223 -3.36 45.78 0.98
N PRO A 224 -2.15 45.18 0.90
CA PRO A 224 -1.98 43.95 0.15
C PRO A 224 -2.85 42.87 0.81
N ALA A 225 -3.85 42.38 0.06
CA ALA A 225 -4.65 41.23 0.47
C ALA A 225 -3.71 40.10 0.94
N PRO A 226 -4.03 39.41 2.06
CA PRO A 226 -3.09 38.50 2.72
C PRO A 226 -2.56 37.48 1.73
N THR A 227 -1.30 37.67 1.31
CA THR A 227 -0.67 36.89 0.26
C THR A 227 -0.52 35.46 0.76
N VAL A 228 -1.40 34.59 0.27
CA VAL A 228 -1.42 33.16 0.57
C VAL A 228 -0.01 32.60 0.37
N PRO A 229 0.60 31.89 1.35
CA PRO A 229 1.99 31.46 1.24
C PRO A 229 2.24 30.64 -0.03
N ALA A 230 3.38 30.86 -0.70
CA ALA A 230 3.70 30.24 -1.99
C ALA A 230 3.55 28.71 -2.03
N TRP A 231 3.83 28.03 -0.90
CA TRP A 231 3.68 26.58 -0.75
C TRP A 231 2.23 26.09 -0.72
N GLN A 232 1.24 26.94 -0.44
CA GLN A 232 -0.15 26.50 -0.26
C GLN A 232 -0.74 26.07 -1.63
N GLY A 233 -1.21 24.82 -1.69
CA GLY A 233 -1.65 24.19 -2.94
C GLY A 233 -0.52 23.62 -3.80
N ARG A 234 0.74 23.73 -3.35
CA ARG A 234 1.97 23.24 -4.02
C ARG A 234 2.77 22.24 -3.18
N SER A 235 2.62 22.30 -1.86
CA SER A 235 3.20 21.36 -0.89
C SER A 235 2.11 20.56 -0.17
N ILE A 236 2.52 19.54 0.57
CA ILE A 236 1.66 18.87 1.54
C ILE A 236 1.46 19.81 2.73
N GLY A 237 0.30 20.46 2.80
CA GLY A 237 0.00 21.40 3.87
C GLY A 237 -1.42 21.94 3.82
N THR A 238 -1.95 22.24 5.00
CA THR A 238 -3.20 22.97 5.22
C THR A 238 -2.91 24.35 5.82
N SER A 239 -3.94 25.13 6.12
CA SER A 239 -3.79 26.37 6.88
C SER A 239 -3.26 26.15 8.31
N LYS A 240 -3.42 24.94 8.87
CA LYS A 240 -3.04 24.60 10.25
C LYS A 240 -1.72 23.85 10.37
N LEU A 241 -1.39 22.98 9.42
CA LEU A 241 -0.18 22.15 9.52
C LEU A 241 0.42 21.87 8.14
N ARG A 242 1.74 22.01 8.03
CA ARG A 242 2.53 21.74 6.82
C ARG A 242 3.54 20.63 7.09
N LEU A 243 3.70 19.69 6.16
CA LEU A 243 4.82 18.76 6.16
C LEU A 243 6.05 19.49 5.61
N VAL A 244 7.16 19.42 6.34
CA VAL A 244 8.42 20.12 6.02
C VAL A 244 9.49 19.13 5.55
N GLU A 245 9.59 17.99 6.21
CA GLU A 245 10.46 16.88 5.80
C GLU A 245 9.76 15.55 6.08
N PHE A 246 9.93 14.57 5.19
CA PHE A 246 9.69 13.16 5.48
C PHE A 246 10.81 12.32 4.87
N SER A 247 11.51 11.53 5.67
CA SER A 247 12.55 10.61 5.19
C SER A 247 12.44 9.24 5.85
N ALA A 248 12.56 8.18 5.06
CA ALA A 248 12.71 6.81 5.55
C ALA A 248 14.05 6.27 5.07
N PHE A 249 14.87 5.75 5.98
CA PHE A 249 16.29 5.55 5.72
C PHE A 249 16.86 4.32 6.44
N LEU A 250 18.00 3.86 5.92
CA LEU A 250 18.91 2.92 6.55
C LEU A 250 20.20 3.67 6.84
N GLU A 251 20.65 3.64 8.09
CA GLU A 251 21.99 4.06 8.49
C GLU A 251 22.84 2.82 8.77
N GLN A 252 24.05 2.80 8.21
CA GLN A 252 25.07 1.80 8.50
C GLN A 252 26.27 2.49 9.11
N GLN A 253 26.59 2.13 10.35
CA GLN A 253 27.86 2.50 10.95
C GLN A 253 28.97 1.72 10.24
N ARG A 254 29.89 2.44 9.58
CA ARG A 254 31.05 1.81 8.90
C ARG A 254 32.32 1.96 9.73
N ASP A 255 32.46 3.10 10.40
CA ASP A 255 33.51 3.41 11.37
C ASP A 255 32.88 4.00 12.65
N PRO A 256 33.60 4.08 13.78
CA PRO A 256 33.10 4.76 14.99
C PRO A 256 32.57 6.18 14.73
N ASP A 257 33.24 6.91 13.83
CA ASP A 257 32.95 8.30 13.48
C ASP A 257 32.17 8.47 12.15
N SER A 258 31.86 7.39 11.42
CA SER A 258 31.27 7.46 10.07
C SER A 258 30.00 6.61 9.91
N TYR A 259 28.91 7.28 9.53
CA TYR A 259 27.61 6.67 9.22
C TYR A 259 27.24 6.92 7.76
N ASN A 260 26.90 5.85 7.05
CA ASN A 260 26.36 5.93 5.69
C ASN A 260 24.84 5.92 5.78
N LYS A 261 24.18 7.01 5.35
CA LYS A 261 22.72 7.14 5.36
C LYS A 261 22.15 6.94 3.96
N HIS A 262 21.49 5.82 3.73
CA HIS A 262 20.73 5.53 2.52
C HIS A 262 19.28 5.97 2.68
N LEU A 263 18.73 6.73 1.73
CA LEU A 263 17.34 7.21 1.75
C LEU A 263 16.47 6.31 0.86
N PHE A 264 15.61 5.48 1.47
CA PHE A 264 14.62 4.69 0.72
C PHE A 264 13.59 5.60 0.06
N VAL A 265 13.09 6.59 0.80
CA VAL A 265 12.24 7.67 0.29
C VAL A 265 12.58 8.98 1.00
N HIS A 266 12.44 10.09 0.29
CA HIS A 266 12.65 11.44 0.82
C HIS A 266 11.70 12.45 0.18
N ILE A 267 11.09 13.27 1.04
CA ILE A 267 10.45 14.55 0.73
C ILE A 267 11.23 15.59 1.53
N GLY A 268 11.96 16.44 0.82
CA GLY A 268 12.81 17.47 1.41
C GLY A 268 12.14 18.84 1.49
N GLN A 269 12.78 19.74 2.23
CA GLN A 269 12.42 21.15 2.28
C GLN A 269 12.64 21.79 0.91
N THR A 270 11.57 21.99 0.14
CA THR A 270 11.63 22.69 -1.14
C THR A 270 11.09 24.12 -0.99
N ASN A 271 11.85 25.08 -1.52
CA ASN A 271 11.45 26.49 -1.55
C ASN A 271 10.46 26.70 -2.70
N HIS A 272 9.18 26.41 -2.43
CA HIS A 272 8.12 26.60 -3.41
C HIS A 272 8.00 28.06 -3.83
N SER A 273 8.00 28.31 -5.13
CA SER A 273 7.75 29.60 -5.75
C SER A 273 6.29 29.73 -6.19
N TYR A 274 5.79 30.95 -6.33
CA TYR A 274 4.48 31.20 -6.95
C TYR A 274 4.42 30.76 -8.43
N SER A 275 5.58 30.64 -9.09
CA SER A 275 5.73 30.11 -10.45
C SER A 275 5.52 28.60 -10.57
N ASP A 276 5.61 27.87 -9.46
CA ASP A 276 5.52 26.41 -9.48
C ASP A 276 4.08 25.96 -9.77
N ALA A 277 3.92 24.81 -10.43
CA ALA A 277 2.61 24.25 -10.71
C ALA A 277 1.84 23.91 -9.42
N LEU A 278 0.51 24.03 -9.47
CA LEU A 278 -0.35 23.51 -8.41
C LEU A 278 -0.36 21.98 -8.44
N LEU A 279 -0.57 21.36 -7.27
CA LEU A 279 -0.69 19.91 -7.17
C LEU A 279 -1.90 19.41 -7.97
N GLU A 280 -1.65 18.41 -8.81
CA GLU A 280 -2.67 17.67 -9.56
C GLU A 280 -3.69 17.00 -8.61
N SER A 281 -4.93 16.84 -9.05
CA SER A 281 -5.99 16.15 -8.30
C SER A 281 -6.12 14.68 -8.71
N VAL A 282 -6.43 13.83 -7.74
CA VAL A 282 -6.83 12.42 -7.96
C VAL A 282 -8.12 12.16 -7.20
N ASP A 283 -9.09 11.54 -7.87
CA ASP A 283 -10.32 11.09 -7.25
C ASP A 283 -10.03 9.96 -6.24
N ILE A 284 -10.33 10.23 -4.97
CA ILE A 284 -10.12 9.32 -3.85
C ILE A 284 -10.84 7.96 -4.03
N ARG A 285 -11.90 7.90 -4.84
CA ARG A 285 -12.58 6.63 -5.15
C ARG A 285 -11.66 5.62 -5.83
N GLN A 286 -10.64 6.07 -6.55
CA GLN A 286 -9.69 5.21 -7.29
C GLN A 286 -8.73 4.43 -6.36
N ILE A 287 -8.62 4.80 -5.08
CA ILE A 287 -7.65 4.21 -4.14
C ILE A 287 -8.31 3.56 -2.90
N TYR A 288 -9.64 3.59 -2.77
CA TYR A 288 -10.30 3.05 -1.57
C TYR A 288 -10.03 1.56 -1.33
N ASP A 289 -9.85 0.77 -2.38
CA ASP A 289 -9.50 -0.67 -2.31
C ASP A 289 -8.12 -0.91 -1.66
N LYS A 290 -7.22 0.08 -1.70
CA LYS A 290 -5.83 -0.03 -1.23
C LYS A 290 -5.64 0.43 0.21
N PHE A 291 -6.67 0.97 0.85
CA PHE A 291 -6.61 1.49 2.22
C PHE A 291 -7.72 0.91 3.11
N PRO A 292 -7.59 0.98 4.45
CA PRO A 292 -8.61 0.44 5.34
C PRO A 292 -9.98 1.09 5.11
N GLU A 293 -11.01 0.25 4.91
CA GLU A 293 -12.42 0.68 4.79
C GLU A 293 -13.17 0.73 6.13
N LYS A 294 -12.60 0.12 7.19
CA LYS A 294 -13.20 0.03 8.52
C LYS A 294 -13.13 1.35 9.28
N LYS A 295 -13.65 1.37 10.51
CA LYS A 295 -13.60 2.54 11.40
C LYS A 295 -12.16 3.08 11.53
N GLY A 296 -11.97 4.38 11.34
CA GLY A 296 -10.66 5.04 11.28
C GLY A 296 -9.89 4.83 9.97
N GLY A 297 -10.59 4.40 8.92
CA GLY A 297 -10.09 4.18 7.56
C GLY A 297 -10.26 5.39 6.64
N LEU A 298 -9.62 5.35 5.46
CA LEU A 298 -9.49 6.50 4.56
C LEU A 298 -10.84 7.12 4.18
N LYS A 299 -11.84 6.28 3.89
CA LYS A 299 -13.20 6.70 3.51
C LYS A 299 -13.95 7.43 4.65
N GLU A 300 -13.79 6.98 5.90
CA GLU A 300 -14.41 7.65 7.05
C GLU A 300 -13.69 8.97 7.34
N LEU A 301 -12.36 8.96 7.32
CA LEU A 301 -11.54 10.16 7.54
C LEU A 301 -11.87 11.24 6.52
N PHE A 302 -11.91 10.92 5.22
CA PHE A 302 -12.27 11.88 4.18
C PHE A 302 -13.73 12.37 4.30
N GLY A 303 -14.65 11.49 4.72
CA GLY A 303 -16.04 11.86 4.98
C GLY A 303 -16.22 12.81 6.18
N LYS A 304 -15.34 12.73 7.19
CA LYS A 304 -15.27 13.68 8.31
C LYS A 304 -14.59 15.00 7.91
N GLY A 305 -13.58 14.93 7.06
CA GLY A 305 -12.82 16.08 6.59
C GLY A 305 -11.86 16.68 7.64
N PRO A 306 -11.32 17.88 7.38
CA PRO A 306 -11.57 18.71 6.20
C PRO A 306 -10.84 18.17 4.95
N GLN A 307 -11.50 18.22 3.78
CA GLN A 307 -11.05 17.50 2.57
C GLN A 307 -9.72 18.02 2.00
N ASN A 308 -9.38 19.30 2.26
CA ASN A 308 -8.09 19.88 1.86
C ASN A 308 -6.88 19.31 2.63
N SER A 309 -7.09 18.52 3.68
CA SER A 309 -6.04 17.82 4.42
C SER A 309 -5.56 16.53 3.75
N PHE A 310 -6.16 16.09 2.65
CA PHE A 310 -5.96 14.76 2.08
C PHE A 310 -5.09 14.78 0.82
N PHE A 311 -4.01 13.99 0.86
CA PHE A 311 -2.99 13.91 -0.19
C PHE A 311 -2.69 12.45 -0.54
N LEU A 312 -2.35 12.20 -1.79
CA LEU A 312 -1.79 10.94 -2.28
C LEU A 312 -0.34 11.18 -2.68
N ILE A 313 0.57 10.35 -2.18
CA ILE A 313 2.00 10.41 -2.48
C ILE A 313 2.36 9.12 -3.20
N LYS A 314 2.81 9.24 -4.45
CA LYS A 314 3.43 8.12 -5.17
C LYS A 314 4.94 8.20 -4.97
N PHE A 315 5.51 7.17 -4.34
CA PHE A 315 6.95 7.05 -4.15
C PHE A 315 7.56 6.06 -5.15
N TRP A 316 8.74 6.40 -5.66
CA TRP A 316 9.68 5.48 -6.28
C TRP A 316 10.82 5.27 -5.30
N ALA A 317 10.73 4.19 -4.53
CA ALA A 317 11.65 3.88 -3.45
C ALA A 317 13.00 3.38 -3.98
N ASP A 318 14.09 3.88 -3.44
CA ASP A 318 15.44 3.44 -3.79
C ASP A 318 15.87 2.25 -2.93
N LEU A 319 16.01 1.08 -3.56
CA LEU A 319 16.47 -0.16 -2.93
C LEU A 319 17.93 -0.50 -3.30
N ASN A 320 18.65 0.39 -4.00
CA ASN A 320 20.02 0.18 -4.50
C ASN A 320 21.11 0.32 -3.42
N CYS A 321 20.80 0.00 -2.15
CA CYS A 321 21.78 -0.05 -1.07
C CYS A 321 22.48 -1.40 -0.99
N SER A 322 23.70 -1.46 -0.43
CA SER A 322 24.22 -2.73 0.10
C SER A 322 23.59 -2.96 1.46
N ILE A 323 22.75 -3.99 1.59
CA ILE A 323 22.27 -4.47 2.90
C ILE A 323 23.15 -5.67 3.17
N GLN A 324 24.21 -5.44 3.94
CA GLN A 324 24.89 -6.49 4.66
C GLN A 324 24.15 -6.63 5.99
N ASP A 325 23.92 -7.85 6.46
CA ASP A 325 23.23 -8.13 7.74
C ASP A 325 24.15 -7.85 8.94
N ASP A 326 24.85 -6.71 8.89
CA ASP A 326 25.85 -6.30 9.86
C ASP A 326 25.23 -5.79 11.16
N VAL A 327 25.93 -6.10 12.26
CA VAL A 327 25.63 -5.65 13.62
C VAL A 327 25.93 -4.14 13.74
N GLY A 328 25.05 -3.33 13.18
CA GLY A 328 25.21 -1.87 13.04
C GLY A 328 24.21 -1.17 12.11
N SER A 329 23.30 -1.91 11.47
CA SER A 329 22.24 -1.34 10.61
C SER A 329 21.06 -0.79 11.41
N PHE A 330 20.76 0.51 11.25
CA PHE A 330 19.60 1.18 11.86
C PHE A 330 18.57 1.63 10.80
N TYR A 331 17.35 1.12 10.91
CA TYR A 331 16.23 1.51 10.04
C TYR A 331 15.35 2.56 10.72
N GLY A 332 15.32 3.76 10.17
CA GLY A 332 14.67 4.93 10.77
C GLY A 332 13.69 5.65 9.85
N VAL A 333 12.71 6.31 10.46
CA VAL A 333 11.87 7.33 9.83
C VAL A 333 12.13 8.66 10.55
N THR A 334 12.16 9.76 9.81
CA THR A 334 12.16 11.12 10.36
C THR A 334 11.09 11.93 9.66
N SER A 335 10.34 12.71 10.42
CA SER A 335 9.37 13.64 9.87
C SER A 335 9.34 14.94 10.65
N GLN A 336 9.21 16.04 9.92
CA GLN A 336 9.13 17.40 10.45
C GLN A 336 7.84 18.06 9.97
N TYR A 337 7.14 18.70 10.88
CA TYR A 337 5.93 19.48 10.60
C TYR A 337 6.06 20.90 11.16
N GLU A 338 5.29 21.82 10.61
CA GLU A 338 5.27 23.23 10.98
C GLU A 338 3.82 23.74 11.05
N SER A 339 3.53 24.55 12.07
CA SER A 339 2.23 25.21 12.30
C SER A 339 2.41 26.66 12.73
N SER A 340 1.38 27.48 12.51
CA SER A 340 1.22 28.80 13.13
C SER A 340 0.60 28.73 14.53
N GLU A 341 0.03 27.59 14.91
CA GLU A 341 -0.70 27.39 16.16
C GLU A 341 0.06 26.41 17.09
N ASN A 342 0.02 26.68 18.39
CA ASN A 342 0.51 25.75 19.41
C ASN A 342 -0.55 24.68 19.65
N MET A 343 -0.25 23.42 19.33
CA MET A 343 -1.12 22.28 19.59
C MET A 343 -0.30 21.05 19.95
N THR A 344 -0.93 20.02 20.51
CA THR A 344 -0.32 18.69 20.60
C THR A 344 -0.80 17.87 19.41
N ILE A 345 0.11 17.26 18.66
CA ILE A 345 -0.25 16.44 17.49
C ILE A 345 -0.04 14.94 17.77
N THR A 346 -0.91 14.12 17.19
CA THR A 346 -0.80 12.66 17.20
C THR A 346 -0.59 12.18 15.76
N CYS A 347 0.55 11.56 15.51
CA CYS A 347 0.92 10.99 14.21
C CYS A 347 0.68 9.47 14.22
N SER A 348 -0.31 9.01 13.46
CA SER A 348 -0.61 7.59 13.24
C SER A 348 -0.02 7.15 11.90
N THR A 349 0.89 6.18 11.92
CA THR A 349 1.45 5.51 10.74
C THR A 349 0.86 4.10 10.62
N LYS A 350 -0.06 3.90 9.66
CA LYS A 350 -0.74 2.62 9.41
C LYS A 350 -0.17 1.92 8.18
N VAL A 351 0.52 0.82 8.38
CA VAL A 351 1.02 -0.03 7.28
C VAL A 351 -0.06 -1.00 6.86
N CYS A 352 -0.35 -1.05 5.56
CA CYS A 352 -1.48 -1.75 5.00
C CYS A 352 -1.06 -2.75 3.91
N SER A 353 -1.73 -3.89 3.87
CA SER A 353 -1.56 -4.93 2.86
C SER A 353 -2.93 -5.39 2.35
N PHE A 354 -3.16 -5.35 1.04
CA PHE A 354 -4.45 -5.66 0.39
C PHE A 354 -5.63 -4.90 1.04
N GLY A 355 -5.48 -3.59 1.24
CA GLY A 355 -6.50 -2.73 1.84
C GLY A 355 -6.74 -2.94 3.34
N LYS A 356 -5.90 -3.72 4.03
CA LYS A 356 -6.05 -4.01 5.47
C LYS A 356 -4.85 -3.53 6.26
N GLN A 357 -5.11 -2.83 7.36
CA GLN A 357 -4.11 -2.49 8.35
C GLN A 357 -3.47 -3.75 8.93
N VAL A 358 -2.14 -3.83 8.86
CA VAL A 358 -1.32 -4.92 9.40
C VAL A 358 -0.68 -4.50 10.71
N VAL A 359 -0.14 -3.28 10.76
CA VAL A 359 0.46 -2.67 11.95
C VAL A 359 0.19 -1.17 11.93
N GLU A 360 0.06 -0.58 13.12
CA GLU A 360 -0.08 0.85 13.34
C GLU A 360 0.91 1.29 14.41
N LYS A 361 1.61 2.39 14.15
CA LYS A 361 2.47 3.08 15.12
C LYS A 361 1.87 4.45 15.38
N VAL A 362 1.68 4.81 16.65
CA VAL A 362 1.12 6.09 17.06
C VAL A 362 2.15 6.83 17.90
N GLU A 363 2.51 8.04 17.49
CA GLU A 363 3.50 8.90 18.13
C GLU A 363 2.83 10.23 18.49
N THR A 364 3.12 10.78 19.67
CA THR A 364 2.55 12.06 20.12
C THR A 364 3.66 13.08 20.27
N GLU A 365 3.56 14.17 19.54
CA GLU A 365 4.56 15.24 19.50
C GLU A 365 4.01 16.56 20.02
N TYR A 366 4.90 17.31 20.66
CA TYR A 366 4.61 18.60 21.26
C TYR A 366 5.32 19.70 20.47
N ALA A 367 4.66 20.85 20.36
CA ALA A 367 5.19 22.00 19.64
C ALA A 367 6.48 22.55 20.27
N ARG A 368 7.46 22.87 19.43
CA ARG A 368 8.64 23.68 19.80
C ARG A 368 8.60 24.99 19.03
N PHE A 369 8.72 26.12 19.73
CA PHE A 369 8.68 27.43 19.07
C PHE A 369 10.06 27.78 18.50
N GLU A 370 10.17 27.82 17.18
CA GLU A 370 11.40 28.07 16.44
C GLU A 370 11.10 29.07 15.31
N ASN A 371 11.90 30.13 15.15
CA ASN A 371 11.80 31.11 14.05
C ASN A 371 10.38 31.68 13.83
N GLY A 372 9.63 31.93 14.91
CA GLY A 372 8.27 32.47 14.83
C GLY A 372 7.17 31.45 14.50
N ARG A 373 7.48 30.15 14.48
CA ARG A 373 6.55 29.06 14.15
C ARG A 373 6.65 27.90 15.12
N PHE A 374 5.63 27.06 15.16
CA PHE A 374 5.59 25.85 15.97
C PHE A 374 6.05 24.65 15.13
N VAL A 375 7.17 24.04 15.53
CA VAL A 375 7.84 22.96 14.82
C VAL A 375 7.69 21.66 15.62
N TYR A 376 7.42 20.56 14.91
CA TYR A 376 7.25 19.21 15.45
C TYR A 376 8.26 18.30 14.74
N ARG A 377 9.04 17.50 15.48
CA ARG A 377 10.13 16.68 14.91
C ARG A 377 10.16 15.26 15.47
N ILE A 378 9.54 14.33 14.76
CA ILE A 378 9.76 12.89 15.00
C ILE A 378 11.12 12.55 14.39
N SER A 379 12.15 12.42 15.22
CA SER A 379 13.54 12.25 14.79
C SER A 379 14.02 10.83 15.06
N ARG A 380 14.64 10.18 14.05
CA ARG A 380 15.21 8.82 14.16
C ARG A 380 14.23 7.79 14.76
N SER A 381 12.95 7.87 14.39
CA SER A 381 11.94 6.95 14.89
C SER A 381 12.16 5.55 14.29
N PRO A 382 12.37 4.50 15.10
CA PRO A 382 12.74 3.18 14.57
C PRO A 382 11.59 2.55 13.79
N MET A 383 11.90 1.94 12.64
CA MET A 383 10.97 1.10 11.91
C MET A 383 10.62 -0.15 12.72
N CYS A 384 9.38 -0.63 12.60
CA CYS A 384 8.99 -1.88 13.24
C CYS A 384 9.58 -3.09 12.48
N GLU A 385 9.73 -4.22 13.19
CA GLU A 385 10.31 -5.46 12.64
C GLU A 385 9.61 -5.92 11.35
N TYR A 386 8.29 -5.75 11.25
CA TYR A 386 7.53 -6.02 10.03
C TYR A 386 8.04 -5.24 8.82
N MET A 387 8.32 -3.93 8.98
CA MET A 387 8.81 -3.07 7.91
C MET A 387 10.23 -3.43 7.49
N ILE A 388 11.10 -3.74 8.46
CA ILE A 388 12.48 -4.17 8.20
C ILE A 388 12.45 -5.50 7.42
N ASN A 389 11.76 -6.51 7.94
CA ASN A 389 11.58 -7.81 7.28
C ASN A 389 10.94 -7.69 5.89
N PHE A 390 10.04 -6.72 5.68
CA PHE A 390 9.46 -6.42 4.38
C PHE A 390 10.51 -5.88 3.40
N ILE A 391 11.31 -4.89 3.79
CA ILE A 391 12.40 -4.33 2.96
C ILE A 391 13.42 -5.40 2.59
N HIS A 392 13.88 -6.21 3.56
CA HIS A 392 14.80 -7.32 3.29
C HIS A 392 14.20 -8.30 2.26
N LYS A 393 12.95 -8.78 2.46
CA LYS A 393 12.30 -9.73 1.54
C LYS A 393 12.05 -9.15 0.15
N LEU A 394 11.67 -7.86 0.07
CA LEU A 394 11.42 -7.16 -1.19
C LEU A 394 12.70 -7.07 -2.01
N LYS A 395 13.83 -6.72 -1.37
CA LYS A 395 15.13 -6.60 -2.04
C LYS A 395 15.69 -7.93 -2.54
N HIS A 396 15.39 -9.04 -1.88
CA HIS A 396 15.81 -10.38 -2.32
C HIS A 396 15.05 -10.92 -3.56
N LEU A 397 14.07 -10.18 -4.09
CA LEU A 397 13.40 -10.58 -5.34
C LEU A 397 14.33 -10.34 -6.55
N PRO A 398 14.42 -11.27 -7.50
CA PRO A 398 15.43 -11.23 -8.56
C PRO A 398 15.16 -10.18 -9.65
N GLU A 399 13.91 -9.73 -9.82
CA GLU A 399 13.53 -8.78 -10.87
C GLU A 399 12.65 -7.64 -10.30
N LYS A 400 12.92 -6.39 -10.71
CA LYS A 400 12.17 -5.19 -10.26
C LYS A 400 10.65 -5.30 -10.48
N TYR A 401 10.19 -6.02 -11.51
CA TYR A 401 8.76 -6.22 -11.74
C TYR A 401 8.09 -7.05 -10.62
N MET A 402 8.82 -8.02 -10.03
CA MET A 402 8.30 -8.80 -8.91
C MET A 402 8.16 -7.91 -7.66
N MET A 403 9.14 -7.02 -7.42
CA MET A 403 9.08 -6.02 -6.36
C MET A 403 7.85 -5.12 -6.53
N ASN A 404 7.64 -4.57 -7.74
CA ASN A 404 6.48 -3.72 -8.02
C ASN A 404 5.15 -4.47 -7.87
N SER A 405 5.06 -5.76 -8.22
CA SER A 405 3.85 -6.56 -8.02
C SER A 405 3.55 -6.84 -6.53
N VAL A 406 4.57 -6.88 -5.67
CA VAL A 406 4.39 -6.89 -4.21
C VAL A 406 3.97 -5.51 -3.70
N LEU A 407 4.60 -4.44 -4.19
CA LEU A 407 4.31 -3.06 -3.79
C LEU A 407 2.91 -2.57 -4.21
N GLU A 408 2.34 -3.08 -5.30
CA GLU A 408 0.99 -2.77 -5.79
C GLU A 408 -0.10 -2.91 -4.70
N ASN A 409 0.10 -3.83 -3.76
CA ASN A 409 -0.81 -4.13 -2.67
C ASN A 409 -0.26 -3.72 -1.29
N PHE A 410 0.84 -2.98 -1.25
CA PHE A 410 1.47 -2.44 -0.05
C PHE A 410 1.29 -0.91 -0.03
N THR A 411 0.67 -0.40 1.03
CA THR A 411 0.42 1.03 1.19
C THR A 411 0.65 1.47 2.62
N ILE A 412 0.91 2.77 2.81
CA ILE A 412 1.03 3.37 4.15
C ILE A 412 0.07 4.54 4.23
N LEU A 413 -0.74 4.60 5.29
CA LEU A 413 -1.62 5.72 5.58
C LEU A 413 -1.07 6.47 6.79
N LEU A 414 -0.58 7.69 6.55
CA LEU A 414 -0.12 8.60 7.60
C LEU A 414 -1.27 9.55 7.94
N VAL A 415 -1.66 9.62 9.21
CA VAL A 415 -2.74 10.51 9.68
C VAL A 415 -2.20 11.32 10.85
N VAL A 416 -2.19 12.64 10.70
CA VAL A 416 -1.83 13.58 11.77
C VAL A 416 -3.09 14.24 12.28
N THR A 417 -3.40 14.05 13.55
CA THR A 417 -4.55 14.68 14.21
C THR A 417 -4.11 15.64 15.31
N ASN A 418 -4.93 16.64 15.60
CA ASN A 418 -4.82 17.40 16.84
C ASN A 418 -5.31 16.49 17.99
N ARG A 419 -4.49 16.34 19.05
CA ARG A 419 -4.77 15.44 20.17
C ARG A 419 -6.01 15.84 20.96
N ASP A 420 -6.26 17.14 21.11
CA ASP A 420 -7.30 17.68 21.98
C ASP A 420 -8.64 17.80 21.24
N THR A 421 -8.63 18.26 19.98
CA THR A 421 -9.85 18.42 19.17
C THR A 421 -10.22 17.19 18.34
N GLN A 422 -9.31 16.22 18.19
CA GLN A 422 -9.43 15.07 17.29
C GLN A 422 -9.63 15.43 15.80
N GLU A 423 -9.35 16.68 15.42
CA GLU A 423 -9.39 17.17 14.04
C GLU A 423 -8.26 16.55 13.20
N THR A 424 -8.53 16.21 11.93
CA THR A 424 -7.51 15.73 10.99
C THR A 424 -6.76 16.90 10.35
N LEU A 425 -5.49 17.06 10.74
CA LEU A 425 -4.62 18.15 10.28
C LEU A 425 -3.98 17.83 8.91
N LEU A 426 -3.53 16.58 8.74
CA LEU A 426 -2.99 16.03 7.50
C LEU A 426 -3.34 14.54 7.39
N CYS A 427 -3.62 14.08 6.17
CA CYS A 427 -3.82 12.67 5.83
C CYS A 427 -3.08 12.38 4.52
N MET A 428 -2.07 11.51 4.56
CA MET A 428 -1.21 11.20 3.43
C MET A 428 -1.30 9.70 3.12
N ALA A 429 -1.95 9.39 2.00
CA ALA A 429 -2.03 8.06 1.42
C ALA A 429 -0.76 7.81 0.60
N CYS A 430 0.07 6.83 0.97
CA CYS A 430 1.33 6.53 0.30
C CYS A 430 1.21 5.23 -0.51
N VAL A 431 1.57 5.30 -1.80
CA VAL A 431 1.68 4.16 -2.72
C VAL A 431 3.11 4.08 -3.28
N PHE A 432 3.56 2.89 -3.63
CA PHE A 432 4.99 2.63 -3.86
C PHE A 432 5.27 1.87 -5.16
N GLU A 433 6.35 2.25 -5.83
CA GLU A 433 7.06 1.50 -6.87
C GLU A 433 8.56 1.51 -6.51
N VAL A 434 9.36 0.63 -7.13
CA VAL A 434 10.83 0.68 -7.03
C VAL A 434 11.38 1.69 -8.03
N SER A 435 12.38 2.49 -7.63
CA SER A 435 13.06 3.42 -8.52
C SER A 435 13.75 2.70 -9.67
N ASN A 436 13.49 3.18 -10.89
CA ASN A 436 14.23 2.78 -12.08
C ASN A 436 15.50 3.62 -12.27
N SER A 437 15.65 4.71 -11.51
CA SER A 437 16.76 5.66 -11.66
C SER A 437 18.00 5.21 -10.89
N GLU A 438 19.17 5.51 -11.45
CA GLU A 438 20.44 5.53 -10.71
C GLU A 438 20.52 6.75 -9.76
N HIS A 439 19.68 7.77 -9.99
CA HIS A 439 19.66 9.04 -9.24
C HIS A 439 18.81 8.98 -7.95
N GLY A 440 18.64 7.78 -7.37
CA GLY A 440 17.99 7.58 -6.08
C GLY A 440 16.45 7.61 -6.08
N ALA A 441 15.89 7.98 -4.93
CA ALA A 441 14.46 7.95 -4.65
C ALA A 441 13.73 9.17 -5.24
N GLN A 442 12.50 8.97 -5.73
CA GLN A 442 11.66 10.03 -6.29
C GLN A 442 10.24 9.98 -5.69
N HIS A 443 9.48 11.06 -5.81
CA HIS A 443 8.09 11.10 -5.41
C HIS A 443 7.26 12.05 -6.28
N HIS A 444 5.95 11.83 -6.33
CA HIS A 444 4.96 12.76 -6.90
C HIS A 444 3.79 12.90 -5.93
N ILE A 445 3.25 14.10 -5.81
CA ILE A 445 2.22 14.45 -4.82
C ILE A 445 0.95 14.89 -5.55
N TYR A 446 -0.18 14.36 -5.10
CA TYR A 446 -1.51 14.68 -5.59
C TYR A 446 -2.41 15.14 -4.43
N ARG A 447 -3.37 16.01 -4.72
CA ARG A 447 -4.47 16.33 -3.80
C ARG A 447 -5.60 15.32 -4.00
N LEU A 448 -6.13 14.77 -2.91
CA LEU A 448 -7.28 13.88 -2.98
C LEU A 448 -8.57 14.70 -3.01
N VAL A 449 -9.37 14.47 -4.06
CA VAL A 449 -10.68 15.09 -4.27
C VAL A 449 -11.75 14.02 -4.40
N LYS A 450 -13.01 14.43 -4.38
CA LYS A 450 -14.15 13.57 -4.68
C LYS A 450 -15.07 14.31 -5.64
N GLU A 451 -14.87 14.07 -6.93
CA GLU A 451 -15.63 14.65 -8.04
C GLU A 451 -16.91 13.87 -8.35
#